data_AF-A0A7Z9GN84-F1
#
_entry.id   AF-A0A7Z9GN84-F1
#
_cell.length_a   1.000
_cell.length_b   1.000
_cell.length_c   1.000
_cell.angle_alpha   90.00
_cell.angle_beta   90.00
_cell.angle_gamma   90.00
#
_symmetry.space_group_name_H-M   'P 1'
#
loop_
_entity.id
_entity.type
_entity.pdbx_description
1 polymer ?
#
loop_
_entity_poly.entity_id
_entity_poly.type
_entity_poly.pdbx_seq_one_letter_code
_entity_poly.pdbx_strand_id
1 'polypeptide(L)' 'MGREKITVIGAGNVGGTAAQRLAEKDRYDVVLLDIIEGLPKGKSLDLAQSAPICGYSGQLIGTSDYQDTADSSVVVITSG' A
#
# COMPACT_ATOMS: atom_id res chain seq x y z
N MET A 1 -4.37 13.38 -15.04
CA MET A 1 -5.17 12.25 -14.51
C MET A 1 -4.38 11.63 -13.38
N GLY A 2 -4.98 11.43 -12.21
CA GLY A 2 -4.30 10.84 -11.04
C GLY A 2 -3.95 9.37 -11.28
N ARG A 3 -3.00 8.84 -10.48
CA ARG A 3 -2.70 7.41 -10.44
C ARG A 3 -3.93 6.63 -9.96
N GLU A 4 -4.08 5.40 -10.41
CA GLU A 4 -5.15 4.53 -9.91
C GLU A 4 -4.83 4.12 -8.46
N LYS A 5 -5.81 4.27 -7.56
CA LYS A 5 -5.63 3.92 -6.15
C LYS A 5 -5.99 2.46 -5.90
N ILE A 6 -5.13 1.74 -5.20
CA ILE A 6 -5.36 0.34 -4.81
C ILE A 6 -5.21 0.20 -3.30
N THR A 7 -6.17 -0.44 -2.65
CA THR A 7 -6.09 -0.78 -1.24
C THR A 7 -5.72 -2.25 -1.06
N VAL A 8 -4.78 -2.52 -0.15
CA VAL A 8 -4.45 -3.85 0.34
C VAL A 8 -4.87 -3.93 1.81
N ILE A 9 -5.87 -4.75 2.13
CA ILE A 9 -6.35 -5.01 3.49
C ILE A 9 -5.59 -6.21 4.05
N GLY A 10 -4.88 -6.00 5.15
CA GLY A 10 -3.90 -6.91 5.74
C GLY A 10 -2.47 -6.52 5.34
N ALA A 11 -1.64 -6.21 6.32
CA ALA A 11 -0.23 -5.83 6.18
C ALA A 11 0.73 -6.97 6.56
N GLY A 12 0.24 -8.22 6.55
CA GLY A 12 1.07 -9.42 6.74
C GLY A 12 2.06 -9.67 5.60
N ASN A 13 2.59 -10.90 5.50
CA ASN A 13 3.60 -11.23 4.49
C ASN A 13 3.06 -11.10 3.06
N VAL A 14 1.84 -11.61 2.81
CA VAL A 14 1.19 -11.53 1.50
C VAL A 14 0.85 -10.09 1.16
N GLY A 15 0.18 -9.38 2.06
CA GLY A 15 -0.21 -7.99 1.85
C GLY A 15 0.96 -7.04 1.63
N GLY A 16 2.03 -7.17 2.43
CA GLY A 16 3.26 -6.40 2.23
C GLY A 16 3.91 -6.67 0.87
N THR A 17 3.97 -7.95 0.45
CA THR A 17 4.52 -8.31 -0.86
C THR A 17 3.64 -7.82 -2.01
N ALA A 18 2.32 -7.93 -1.88
CA ALA A 18 1.37 -7.39 -2.84
C ALA A 18 1.56 -5.86 -2.99
N ALA A 19 1.67 -5.13 -1.88
CA ALA A 19 1.94 -3.70 -1.89
C ALA A 19 3.26 -3.35 -2.61
N GLN A 20 4.35 -4.09 -2.36
CA GLN A 20 5.61 -3.90 -3.09
C GLN A 20 5.45 -4.12 -4.60
N ARG A 21 4.79 -5.22 -5.01
CA ARG A 21 4.58 -5.52 -6.44
C ARG A 21 3.72 -4.48 -7.14
N LEU A 22 2.75 -3.90 -6.44
CA LEU A 22 1.93 -2.80 -6.94
C LEU A 22 2.75 -1.51 -7.06
N ALA A 23 3.56 -1.17 -6.04
CA ALA A 23 4.43 0.00 -6.07
C ALA A 23 5.41 -0.05 -7.26
N GLU A 24 6.06 -1.19 -7.48
CA GLU A 24 7.01 -1.44 -8.58
C GLU A 24 6.39 -1.30 -9.99
N LYS A 25 5.06 -1.30 -10.13
CA LYS A 25 4.40 -1.00 -11.43
C LYS A 25 4.41 0.47 -11.79
N ASP A 26 4.74 1.35 -10.84
CA ASP A 26 4.78 2.80 -10.99
C ASP A 26 3.53 3.42 -11.66
N ARG A 27 2.38 2.77 -11.48
CA ARG A 27 1.08 3.22 -12.01
C ARG A 27 0.07 3.52 -10.90
N TYR A 28 0.32 3.00 -9.70
CA TYR A 28 -0.65 2.98 -8.62
C TYR A 28 -0.21 3.82 -7.44
N ASP A 29 -1.19 4.40 -6.75
CA ASP A 29 -1.06 4.80 -5.35
C ASP A 29 -1.61 3.66 -4.49
N VAL A 30 -0.89 3.29 -3.44
CA VAL A 30 -1.20 2.08 -2.65
C VAL A 30 -1.49 2.45 -1.20
N VAL A 31 -2.63 1.98 -0.70
CA VAL A 31 -3.01 2.05 0.71
C VAL A 31 -2.87 0.67 1.32
N LEU A 32 -2.03 0.53 2.34
CA LEU A 32 -1.87 -0.67 3.15
C LEU A 32 -2.62 -0.46 4.46
N LEU A 33 -3.73 -1.18 4.64
CA LEU A 33 -4.58 -1.09 5.82
C LEU A 33 -4.40 -2.32 6.71
N ASP A 34 -4.19 -2.10 8.01
CA ASP A 34 -4.19 -3.18 9.01
C ASP A 34 -4.66 -2.65 10.37
N ILE A 35 -5.22 -3.54 11.20
CA ILE A 35 -5.66 -3.24 12.56
C ILE A 35 -4.49 -3.17 13.54
N ILE A 36 -3.36 -3.81 13.22
CA ILE A 36 -2.16 -3.79 14.06
C ILE A 36 -1.51 -2.42 13.92
N GLU A 37 -1.57 -1.62 15.00
CA GLU A 37 -1.01 -0.28 15.01
C GLU A 37 0.49 -0.29 14.68
N GLY A 38 0.93 0.69 13.87
CA GLY A 38 2.33 0.86 13.47
C GLY A 38 2.82 -0.09 12.39
N LEU A 39 2.28 -1.31 12.28
CA LEU A 39 2.66 -2.28 11.25
C LEU A 39 2.48 -1.76 9.81
N PRO A 40 1.30 -1.28 9.39
CA PRO A 40 1.10 -0.81 8.02
C PRO A 40 1.94 0.45 7.73
N LYS A 41 2.08 1.35 8.71
CA LYS A 41 2.91 2.57 8.63
C LYS A 41 4.39 2.25 8.43
N GLY A 42 4.92 1.30 9.20
CA GLY A 42 6.30 0.87 9.11
C GLY A 42 6.60 0.24 7.74
N LYS A 43 5.71 -0.65 7.27
CA LYS A 43 5.84 -1.24 5.94
C LYS A 43 5.73 -0.20 4.83
N SER A 44 4.73 0.68 4.84
CA SER A 44 4.60 1.71 3.79
C SER A 44 5.82 2.64 3.73
N LEU A 45 6.43 2.96 4.88
CA LEU A 45 7.67 3.75 4.93
C LEU A 45 8.86 3.00 4.32
N ASP A 46 9.02 1.71 4.65
CA ASP A 46 10.07 0.85 4.07
C ASP A 46 9.93 0.76 2.54
N LEU A 47 8.72 0.53 2.04
CA LEU A 47 8.44 0.57 0.61
C LEU A 47 8.75 1.97 0.03
N ALA A 48 8.38 3.06 0.70
CA ALA A 48 8.67 4.41 0.19
C ALA A 48 10.18 4.71 0.12
N GLN A 49 10.97 4.20 1.08
CA GLN A 49 12.43 4.35 1.09
C GLN A 49 13.13 3.52 0.01
N SER A 50 12.52 2.41 -0.42
CA SER A 50 13.00 1.60 -1.55
C SER A 50 12.74 2.27 -2.92
N ALA A 51 11.82 3.24 -2.99
CA ALA A 51 11.36 3.87 -4.23
C ALA A 51 12.49 4.45 -5.12
N PRO A 52 13.48 5.21 -4.60
CA PRO A 52 14.55 5.77 -5.42
C PRO A 52 15.45 4.71 -6.05
N ILE A 53 15.56 3.54 -5.42
CA ILE A 53 16.38 2.42 -5.89
C ILE A 53 15.60 1.57 -6.90
N CYS A 54 14.32 1.32 -6.62
CA CYS A 54 13.46 0.47 -7.44
C CYS A 54 12.80 1.21 -8.61
N GLY A 55 12.86 2.56 -8.65
CA GLY A 55 12.39 3.36 -9.78
C GLY A 55 10.88 3.58 -9.84
N TYR A 56 10.20 3.68 -8.69
CA TYR A 56 8.78 4.06 -8.61
C TYR A 56 8.57 5.35 -7.84
N SER A 57 7.40 5.97 -8.03
CA SER A 57 7.04 7.27 -7.46
C SER A 57 5.57 7.37 -7.01
N GLY A 58 4.87 6.23 -6.92
CA GLY A 58 3.52 6.16 -6.39
C GLY A 58 3.46 6.48 -4.89
N GLN A 59 2.34 7.04 -4.43
CA GLN A 59 2.13 7.27 -3.00
C GLN A 59 1.88 5.96 -2.27
N LEU A 60 2.46 5.83 -1.08
CA LEU A 60 2.37 4.66 -0.22
C LEU A 60 1.86 5.11 1.14
N ILE A 61 0.64 4.71 1.49
CA ILE A 61 -0.04 5.10 2.72
C ILE A 61 -0.22 3.85 3.58
N GLY A 62 0.35 3.85 4.79
CA GLY A 62 0.08 2.83 5.80
C GLY A 62 -0.88 3.37 6.84
N THR A 63 -2.01 2.70 7.07
CA THR A 63 -3.09 3.21 7.93
C THR A 63 -3.85 2.11 8.66
N SER A 64 -4.64 2.52 9.65
CA SER A 64 -5.65 1.71 10.33
C SER A 64 -7.06 2.28 10.14
N ASP A 65 -7.19 3.39 9.41
CA ASP A 65 -8.48 4.04 9.14
C ASP A 65 -8.99 3.66 7.76
N TYR A 66 -10.22 3.13 7.70
CA TYR A 66 -10.88 2.79 6.44
C TYR A 66 -11.22 4.02 5.59
N GLN A 67 -11.27 5.23 6.15
CA GLN A 67 -11.47 6.44 5.36
C GLN A 67 -10.36 6.63 4.30
N ASP A 68 -9.13 6.24 4.64
CA ASP A 68 -8.00 6.28 3.71
C ASP A 68 -8.15 5.32 2.53
N THR A 69 -9.11 4.38 2.55
CA THR A 69 -9.37 3.46 1.43
C THR A 69 -10.43 3.99 0.44
N ALA A 70 -10.97 5.18 0.67
CA ALA A 70 -11.97 5.78 -0.22
C ALA A 70 -11.45 5.89 -1.66
N ASP A 71 -12.36 5.70 -2.63
CA ASP A 71 -12.10 5.83 -4.07
C ASP A 71 -11.02 4.87 -4.64
N SER A 72 -10.70 3.79 -3.94
CA SER A 72 -9.85 2.73 -4.48
C SER A 72 -10.54 2.00 -5.62
N SER A 73 -9.87 1.93 -6.77
CA SER A 73 -10.36 1.20 -7.95
C SER A 73 -10.38 -0.32 -7.75
N VAL A 74 -9.46 -0.83 -6.92
CA VAL A 74 -9.33 -2.25 -6.57
C VAL A 74 -9.00 -2.38 -5.09
N VAL A 75 -9.57 -3.40 -4.45
CA VAL A 75 -9.26 -3.80 -3.07
C VAL A 75 -8.78 -5.25 -3.07
N VAL A 76 -7.60 -5.48 -2.50
CA VAL A 76 -7.00 -6.81 -2.31
C VAL A 76 -7.13 -7.17 -0.83
N ILE A 77 -7.85 -8.25 -0.51
CA ILE A 77 -8.08 -8.67 0.88
C ILE A 77 -7.19 -9.87 1.18
N THR A 78 -6.24 -9.67 2.10
CA THR A 78 -5.32 -10.70 2.60
C THR A 78 -5.44 -10.90 4.11
N SER A 79 -6.25 -10.07 4.78
CA SER A 79 -6.54 -10.17 6.20
C SER A 79 -7.23 -11.50 6.54
N GLY A 80 -6.67 -12.19 7.52
CA GLY A 80 -7.13 -13.48 8.03
C GLY A 80 -6.11 -14.08 8.98
#